data_AF-A0A7C3DY83-F1
#
_entry.id   AF-A0A7C3DY83-F1
#
_cell.length_a   1.000
_cell.length_b   1.000
_cell.length_c   1.000
_cell.angle_alpha   90.00
_cell.angle_beta   90.00
_cell.angle_gamma   90.00
#
_symmetry.space_group_name_H-M   'P 1'
#
loop_
_entity.id
_entity.type
_entity.pdbx_description
1 polymer ?
#
loop_
_entity_poly.entity_id
_entity_poly.type
_entity_poly.pdbx_seq_one_letter_code
_entity_poly.pdbx_strand_id
1 'polypeptide(L)'
;FALVRSGTVPRPSVLADVHWHEAALAAIILLSVLVAVRTASRLTAVASLGVVGVAIALLFGMFGAPDLAMTQIVVETLTVILLVLVLYHLPDFSRLTPRGGRWRDAIVALAGGALMSGLVLAAAAVPHPPSVAAYYLENSYPLAQGRNVVNVILTDFRALDTLGEITVVAVAGLGLYALLRLRPPGDKT
;
A
#
# COMPACT_ATOMS: atom_id res chain seq x y z
N PHE A 1 7.12 -2.19 -27.34
CA PHE A 1 7.78 -2.70 -28.56
C PHE A 1 8.92 -3.69 -28.30
N ALA A 2 9.69 -3.59 -27.20
CA ALA A 2 10.72 -4.58 -26.87
C ALA A 2 10.18 -5.92 -26.33
N LEU A 3 9.08 -5.91 -25.57
CA LEU A 3 8.47 -7.11 -24.96
C LEU A 3 7.85 -8.12 -25.95
N VAL A 4 7.32 -7.65 -27.08
CA VAL A 4 6.76 -8.55 -28.13
C VAL A 4 7.87 -9.22 -28.93
N ARG A 5 9.06 -8.61 -28.97
CA ARG A 5 10.21 -9.09 -29.77
C ARG A 5 11.10 -10.07 -29.02
N SER A 6 11.04 -10.11 -27.68
CA SER A 6 11.90 -10.98 -26.87
C SER A 6 11.38 -12.40 -26.68
N GLY A 7 10.13 -12.72 -27.08
CA GLY A 7 9.58 -14.08 -27.02
C GLY A 7 9.50 -14.69 -25.61
N THR A 8 9.85 -13.93 -24.57
CA THR A 8 9.82 -14.36 -23.17
C THR A 8 8.41 -14.14 -22.63
N VAL A 9 7.50 -15.04 -22.99
CA VAL A 9 6.30 -15.26 -22.19
C VAL A 9 6.80 -15.68 -20.80
N PRO A 10 6.32 -15.07 -19.70
CA PRO A 10 6.71 -15.47 -18.35
C PRO A 10 6.53 -16.98 -18.20
N ARG A 11 7.64 -17.70 -17.93
CA ARG A 11 7.57 -19.15 -17.74
C ARG A 11 6.77 -19.45 -16.47
N PRO A 12 5.90 -20.48 -16.47
CA PRO A 12 5.04 -20.82 -15.33
C PRO A 12 5.78 -21.31 -14.07
N SER A 13 7.12 -21.23 -14.03
CA SER A 13 7.93 -21.57 -12.84
C SER A 13 7.66 -20.67 -11.64
N VAL A 14 7.08 -19.47 -11.83
CA VAL A 14 6.69 -18.57 -10.73
C VAL A 14 5.49 -19.10 -9.93
N LEU A 15 4.64 -19.94 -10.53
CA LEU A 15 3.50 -20.57 -9.86
C LEU A 15 3.85 -21.90 -9.19
N ALA A 16 5.05 -22.43 -9.45
CA ALA A 16 5.45 -23.76 -8.97
C ALA A 16 5.87 -23.77 -7.48
N ASP A 17 6.23 -22.61 -6.92
CA ASP A 17 6.76 -22.47 -5.55
C ASP A 17 5.84 -21.65 -4.62
N VAL A 18 4.53 -21.61 -4.91
CA VAL A 18 3.56 -20.91 -4.03
C VAL A 18 3.22 -21.79 -2.84
N HIS A 19 3.55 -21.32 -1.64
CA HIS A 19 3.18 -22.02 -0.42
C HIS A 19 1.69 -21.80 -0.10
N TRP A 20 1.06 -22.78 0.56
CA TRP A 20 -0.38 -22.73 0.85
C TRP A 20 -0.77 -21.48 1.66
N HIS A 21 0.10 -21.01 2.55
CA HIS A 21 -0.14 -19.85 3.39
C HIS A 21 -0.09 -18.54 2.59
N GLU A 22 0.75 -18.45 1.56
CA GLU A 22 0.81 -17.30 0.64
C GLU A 22 -0.47 -17.23 -0.18
N ALA A 23 -0.92 -18.38 -0.70
CA ALA A 23 -2.19 -18.49 -1.43
C ALA A 23 -3.39 -18.15 -0.54
N ALA A 24 -3.39 -18.58 0.72
CA ALA A 24 -4.45 -18.26 1.68
C ALA A 24 -4.53 -16.75 1.97
N LEU A 25 -3.38 -16.09 2.19
CA LEU A 25 -3.34 -14.64 2.39
C LEU A 25 -3.78 -13.87 1.14
N ALA A 26 -3.35 -14.29 -0.05
CA ALA A 26 -3.80 -13.70 -1.31
C ALA A 26 -5.33 -13.83 -1.48
N ALA A 27 -5.90 -14.99 -1.14
CA ALA A 27 -7.34 -15.21 -1.17
C ALA A 27 -8.09 -14.31 -0.17
N ILE A 28 -7.56 -14.15 1.05
CA ILE A 28 -8.12 -13.22 2.06
C ILE A 28 -8.12 -11.79 1.54
N ILE A 29 -7.01 -11.33 0.95
CA ILE A 29 -6.91 -9.98 0.37
C ILE A 29 -7.96 -9.78 -0.73
N LEU A 30 -8.03 -10.72 -1.69
CA LEU A 30 -8.99 -10.64 -2.79
C LEU A 30 -10.45 -10.65 -2.32
N LEU A 31 -10.78 -11.49 -1.33
CA LEU A 31 -12.12 -11.56 -0.76
C LEU A 31 -12.47 -10.26 -0.01
N SER A 32 -11.55 -9.73 0.80
CA SER A 32 -11.74 -8.48 1.54
C SER A 32 -11.92 -7.29 0.59
N VAL A 33 -11.15 -7.21 -0.49
CA VAL A 33 -11.34 -6.20 -1.54
C VAL A 33 -12.71 -6.35 -2.20
N LEU A 34 -13.13 -7.58 -2.53
CA LEU A 34 -14.45 -7.82 -3.11
C LEU A 34 -15.57 -7.36 -2.18
N VAL A 35 -15.47 -7.65 -0.88
CA VAL A 35 -16.43 -7.17 0.13
C VAL A 35 -16.41 -5.64 0.21
N ALA A 36 -15.22 -5.00 0.23
CA ALA A 36 -15.08 -3.56 0.30
C ALA A 36 -15.74 -2.83 -0.88
N VAL A 37 -15.62 -3.38 -2.10
CA VAL A 37 -16.20 -2.77 -3.32
C VAL A 37 -17.70 -3.06 -3.46
N ARG A 38 -18.21 -4.15 -2.88
CA ARG A 38 -19.62 -4.56 -3.01
C ARG A 38 -20.51 -4.08 -1.87
N THR A 39 -19.94 -3.84 -0.69
CA THR A 39 -20.72 -3.51 0.51
C THR A 39 -21.41 -2.16 0.38
N ALA A 40 -22.60 -2.08 0.96
CA ALA A 40 -23.37 -0.85 1.08
C ALA A 40 -23.00 -0.03 2.32
N SER A 41 -22.33 -0.67 3.29
CA SER A 41 -22.00 -0.08 4.59
C SER A 41 -20.58 0.46 4.59
N ARG A 42 -20.44 1.74 4.94
CA ARG A 42 -19.14 2.42 5.06
C ARG A 42 -18.23 1.74 6.07
N LEU A 43 -18.79 1.38 7.22
CA LEU A 43 -18.04 0.75 8.30
C LEU A 43 -17.57 -0.64 7.88
N THR A 44 -18.39 -1.38 7.14
CA THR A 44 -18.00 -2.68 6.57
C THR A 44 -16.90 -2.53 5.52
N ALA A 45 -16.95 -1.48 4.68
CA ALA A 45 -15.90 -1.22 3.70
C ALA A 45 -14.57 -0.92 4.39
N VAL A 46 -14.58 -0.06 5.42
CA VAL A 46 -13.39 0.29 6.20
C VAL A 46 -12.84 -0.92 6.96
N ALA A 47 -13.71 -1.71 7.60
CA ALA A 47 -13.30 -2.94 8.27
C ALA A 47 -12.66 -3.95 7.29
N SER A 48 -13.21 -4.07 6.08
CA SER A 48 -12.66 -4.94 5.03
C SER A 48 -11.28 -4.45 4.56
N LEU A 49 -11.09 -3.13 4.42
CA LEU A 49 -9.77 -2.54 4.13
C LEU A 49 -8.78 -2.80 5.27
N GLY A 50 -9.21 -2.72 6.53
CA GLY A 50 -8.40 -3.11 7.69
C GLY A 50 -7.89 -4.55 7.62
N VAL A 51 -8.74 -5.49 7.19
CA VAL A 51 -8.32 -6.88 6.97
C VAL A 51 -7.27 -6.98 5.86
N VAL A 52 -7.38 -6.19 4.78
CA VAL A 52 -6.37 -6.12 3.72
C VAL A 52 -5.03 -5.64 4.29
N GLY A 53 -5.03 -4.56 5.06
CA GLY A 53 -3.79 -4.02 5.65
C GLY A 53 -3.10 -4.99 6.61
N VAL A 54 -3.87 -5.68 7.45
CA VAL A 54 -3.32 -6.73 8.34
C VAL A 54 -2.77 -7.90 7.53
N ALA A 55 -3.44 -8.34 6.48
CA ALA A 55 -2.93 -9.41 5.61
C ALA A 55 -1.64 -9.00 4.89
N ILE A 56 -1.51 -7.73 4.47
CA ILE A 56 -0.27 -7.18 3.90
C ILE A 56 0.85 -7.13 4.95
N ALA A 57 0.54 -6.74 6.19
CA ALA A 57 1.54 -6.76 7.27
C ALA A 57 2.07 -8.18 7.55
N LEU A 58 1.20 -9.19 7.50
CA LEU A 58 1.61 -10.59 7.61
C LEU A 58 2.51 -11.01 6.45
N LEU A 59 2.20 -10.60 5.21
CA LEU A 59 3.09 -10.84 4.07
C LEU A 59 4.47 -10.22 4.29
N PHE A 60 4.56 -8.98 4.76
CA PHE A 60 5.85 -8.37 5.08
C PHE A 60 6.64 -9.16 6.13
N GLY A 61 5.99 -9.61 7.21
CA GLY A 61 6.63 -10.44 8.23
C GLY A 61 7.15 -11.77 7.66
N MET A 62 6.38 -12.40 6.78
CA MET A 62 6.73 -13.69 6.17
C MET A 62 7.88 -13.58 5.16
N PHE A 63 7.96 -12.47 4.43
CA PHE A 63 9.05 -12.18 3.50
C PHE A 63 10.26 -11.49 4.16
N GLY A 64 10.37 -11.52 5.48
CA GLY A 64 11.56 -11.06 6.21
C GLY A 64 11.68 -9.54 6.34
N ALA A 65 10.58 -8.80 6.23
CA ALA A 65 10.50 -7.36 6.42
C ALA A 65 9.74 -6.99 7.73
N PRO A 66 10.31 -7.29 8.92
CA PRO A 66 9.62 -7.09 10.20
C PRO A 66 9.34 -5.61 10.52
N ASP A 67 10.26 -4.71 10.17
CA ASP A 67 10.08 -3.27 10.40
C ASP A 67 8.89 -2.73 9.59
N LEU A 68 8.76 -3.15 8.33
CA LEU A 68 7.60 -2.82 7.48
C LEU A 68 6.31 -3.43 8.03
N ALA A 69 6.36 -4.65 8.56
CA ALA A 69 5.17 -5.28 9.15
C ALA A 69 4.66 -4.49 10.37
N MET A 70 5.56 -4.08 11.27
CA MET A 70 5.19 -3.30 12.44
C MET A 70 4.62 -1.92 12.07
N THR A 71 5.27 -1.21 11.15
CA THR A 71 4.77 0.10 10.69
C THR A 71 3.45 -0.03 9.96
N GLN A 72 3.27 -1.06 9.12
CA GLN A 72 2.02 -1.32 8.44
C GLN A 72 0.86 -1.52 9.43
N ILE A 73 1.07 -2.27 10.53
CA ILE A 73 0.02 -2.46 11.54
C ILE A 73 -0.35 -1.14 12.22
N VAL A 74 0.64 -0.33 12.60
CA VAL A 74 0.40 0.96 13.26
C VAL A 74 -0.34 1.93 12.33
N VAL A 75 0.13 2.06 11.09
CA VAL A 75 -0.47 2.96 10.09
C VAL A 75 -1.87 2.49 9.69
N GLU A 76 -2.08 1.18 9.54
CA GLU A 76 -3.40 0.62 9.25
C GLU A 76 -4.39 0.91 10.38
N THR A 77 -3.97 0.68 11.62
CA THR A 77 -4.80 0.94 12.80
C THR A 77 -5.18 2.42 12.88
N LEU A 78 -4.21 3.32 12.68
CA LEU A 78 -4.47 4.76 12.68
C LEU A 78 -5.42 5.16 11.54
N THR A 79 -5.21 4.63 10.33
CA THR A 79 -6.03 4.95 9.16
C THR A 79 -7.46 4.46 9.34
N VAL A 80 -7.67 3.26 9.85
CA VAL A 80 -9.00 2.74 10.18
C VAL A 80 -9.68 3.63 11.21
N ILE A 81 -9.00 3.99 12.30
CA ILE A 81 -9.58 4.87 13.33
C ILE A 81 -9.97 6.22 12.72
N LEU A 82 -9.08 6.85 11.97
CA LEU A 82 -9.35 8.14 11.32
C LEU A 82 -10.51 8.06 10.33
N LEU A 83 -10.55 7.03 9.48
CA LEU A 83 -11.65 6.83 8.53
C LEU A 83 -12.98 6.60 9.26
N VAL A 84 -13.00 5.79 10.31
CA VAL A 84 -14.22 5.57 11.11
C VAL A 84 -14.69 6.87 11.75
N LEU A 85 -13.79 7.66 12.35
CA LEU A 85 -14.14 8.95 12.94
C LEU A 85 -14.72 9.91 11.90
N VAL A 86 -14.12 10.01 10.71
CA VAL A 86 -14.61 10.87 9.63
C VAL A 86 -15.97 10.39 9.11
N LEU A 87 -16.13 9.09 8.87
CA LEU A 87 -17.37 8.51 8.32
C LEU A 87 -18.53 8.54 9.31
N TYR A 88 -18.26 8.51 10.62
CA TYR A 88 -19.27 8.67 11.67
C TYR A 88 -19.93 10.06 11.63
N HIS A 89 -19.20 11.09 11.19
CA HIS A 89 -19.69 12.47 11.12
C HIS A 89 -20.30 12.86 9.76
N LEU A 90 -20.26 11.97 8.76
CA LEU A 90 -20.77 12.24 7.41
C LEU A 90 -22.22 11.75 7.26
N PRO A 91 -23.15 12.54 6.67
CA PRO A 91 -24.51 12.09 6.39
C PRO A 91 -24.51 10.93 5.40
N ASP A 92 -25.51 10.05 5.43
CA ASP A 92 -25.59 8.88 4.53
C ASP A 92 -25.56 9.29 3.04
N PHE A 93 -24.84 8.51 2.22
CA PHE A 93 -24.77 8.80 0.78
C PHE A 93 -26.09 8.44 0.10
N SER A 94 -26.66 9.39 -0.64
CA SER A 94 -27.71 9.07 -1.62
C SER A 94 -27.12 8.23 -2.75
N ARG A 95 -27.74 7.09 -3.07
CA ARG A 95 -27.29 6.20 -4.16
C ARG A 95 -27.63 6.82 -5.52
N LEU A 96 -26.81 7.75 -5.98
CA LEU A 96 -27.05 8.48 -7.23
C LEU A 96 -26.38 7.87 -8.47
N THR A 97 -25.59 6.79 -8.35
CA THR A 97 -24.83 6.26 -9.49
C THR A 97 -25.67 5.35 -10.41
N PRO A 98 -25.84 5.69 -11.71
CA PRO A 98 -26.49 4.82 -12.69
C PRO A 98 -25.71 3.52 -12.92
N ARG A 99 -26.43 2.43 -13.25
CA ARG A 99 -25.80 1.12 -13.54
C ARG A 99 -24.77 1.16 -14.68
N GLY A 100 -24.98 1.99 -15.70
CA GLY A 100 -24.04 2.15 -16.82
C GLY A 100 -22.69 2.77 -16.42
N GLY A 101 -22.70 3.72 -15.47
CA GLY A 101 -21.46 4.32 -14.95
C GLY A 101 -20.58 3.31 -14.22
N ARG A 102 -21.19 2.42 -13.42
CA ARG A 102 -20.47 1.39 -12.67
C ARG A 102 -19.73 0.40 -13.57
N TRP A 103 -20.30 0.03 -14.71
CA TRP A 103 -19.65 -0.88 -15.66
C TRP A 103 -18.43 -0.23 -16.33
N ARG A 104 -18.54 1.04 -16.74
CA ARG A 104 -17.40 1.80 -17.26
C ARG A 104 -16.28 1.88 -16.23
N ASP A 105 -16.61 2.26 -14.99
CA ASP A 105 -15.62 2.43 -13.93
C ASP A 105 -14.97 1.08 -13.57
N ALA A 106 -15.71 -0.03 -13.60
CA ALA A 106 -15.16 -1.38 -13.44
C ALA A 106 -14.20 -1.78 -14.56
N ILE A 107 -14.53 -1.47 -15.82
CA ILE A 107 -13.64 -1.73 -16.96
C ILE A 107 -12.33 -0.94 -16.80
N VAL A 108 -12.40 0.34 -16.43
CA VAL A 108 -11.21 1.18 -16.22
C VAL A 108 -10.36 0.66 -15.06
N ALA A 109 -10.99 0.29 -13.94
CA ALA A 109 -10.28 -0.27 -12.79
C ALA A 109 -9.58 -1.60 -13.12
N LEU A 110 -10.26 -2.51 -13.82
CA LEU A 110 -9.68 -3.79 -14.25
C LEU A 110 -8.57 -3.60 -15.28
N ALA A 111 -8.73 -2.67 -16.23
CA ALA A 111 -7.69 -2.35 -17.20
C ALA A 111 -6.43 -1.78 -16.53
N GLY A 112 -6.60 -0.85 -15.57
CA GLY A 112 -5.50 -0.29 -14.79
C GLY A 112 -4.80 -1.35 -13.94
N GLY A 113 -5.58 -2.21 -13.25
CA GLY A 113 -5.04 -3.33 -12.47
C GLY A 113 -4.26 -4.31 -13.34
N ALA A 114 -4.83 -4.75 -14.46
CA ALA A 114 -4.17 -5.67 -15.39
C ALA A 114 -2.90 -5.07 -16.00
N LEU A 115 -2.91 -3.76 -16.32
CA LEU A 115 -1.72 -3.05 -16.79
C LEU A 115 -0.62 -3.07 -15.73
N MET A 116 -0.93 -2.69 -14.49
CA MET A 116 0.06 -2.67 -13.40
C MET A 116 0.59 -4.07 -13.08
N SER A 117 -0.28 -5.08 -13.00
CA SER A 117 0.14 -6.48 -12.83
C SER A 117 1.05 -6.94 -13.97
N GLY A 118 0.72 -6.60 -15.21
CA GLY A 118 1.55 -6.91 -16.37
C GLY A 118 2.92 -6.22 -16.32
N LEU A 119 2.96 -4.95 -15.89
CA LEU A 119 4.22 -4.21 -15.73
C LEU A 119 5.10 -4.81 -14.62
N VAL A 120 4.52 -5.20 -13.48
CA VAL A 120 5.25 -5.84 -12.38
C VAL A 120 5.82 -7.18 -12.83
N LEU A 121 5.02 -8.02 -13.50
CA LEU A 121 5.48 -9.32 -14.03
C LEU A 121 6.57 -9.15 -15.10
N ALA A 122 6.45 -8.12 -15.95
CA ALA A 122 7.47 -7.81 -16.94
C ALA A 122 8.77 -7.34 -16.29
N ALA A 123 8.71 -6.46 -15.28
CA ALA A 123 9.88 -5.98 -14.55
C ALA A 123 10.57 -7.12 -13.79
N ALA A 124 9.81 -8.02 -13.17
CA ALA A 124 10.34 -9.18 -12.46
C ALA A 124 11.09 -10.17 -13.38
N ALA A 125 10.76 -10.21 -14.68
CA ALA A 125 11.42 -11.06 -15.65
C ALA A 125 12.74 -10.49 -16.20
N VAL A 126 13.06 -9.22 -15.91
CA VAL A 126 14.30 -8.57 -16.39
C VAL A 126 15.48 -9.00 -15.49
N PRO A 127 16.65 -9.37 -16.06
CA PRO A 127 17.86 -9.59 -15.28
C PRO A 127 18.26 -8.32 -14.53
N HIS A 128 18.43 -8.42 -13.22
CA HIS A 128 18.79 -7.27 -12.39
C HIS A 128 20.31 -7.07 -12.35
N PRO A 129 20.80 -5.81 -12.36
CA PRO A 129 22.21 -5.52 -12.09
C PRO A 129 22.60 -5.97 -10.67
N PRO A 130 23.91 -6.08 -10.37
CA PRO A 130 24.37 -6.44 -9.03
C PRO A 130 23.75 -5.55 -7.96
N SER A 131 23.21 -6.18 -6.91
CA SER A 131 22.48 -5.52 -5.84
C SER A 131 23.41 -4.73 -4.92
N VAL A 132 23.00 -3.52 -4.54
CA VAL A 132 23.65 -2.73 -3.47
C VAL A 132 23.44 -3.32 -2.07
N ALA A 133 22.64 -4.39 -1.93
CA ALA A 133 22.40 -5.04 -0.65
C ALA A 133 23.68 -5.53 0.03
N ALA A 134 24.65 -6.08 -0.74
CA ALA A 134 25.93 -6.52 -0.19
C ALA A 134 26.69 -5.37 0.47
N TYR A 135 26.72 -4.20 -0.19
CA TYR A 135 27.33 -2.99 0.36
C TYR A 135 26.70 -2.60 1.70
N TYR A 136 25.37 -2.57 1.80
CA TYR A 136 24.70 -2.21 3.06
C TYR A 136 24.96 -3.24 4.16
N LEU A 137 24.90 -4.54 3.85
CA LEU A 137 25.16 -5.60 4.83
C LEU A 137 26.59 -5.54 5.39
N GLU A 138 27.58 -5.27 4.55
CA GLU A 138 28.98 -5.19 4.94
C GLU A 138 29.30 -3.89 5.71
N ASN A 139 28.61 -2.79 5.42
CA ASN A 139 28.97 -1.45 5.92
C ASN A 139 28.05 -0.90 7.02
N SER A 140 26.87 -1.49 7.27
CA SER A 140 25.94 -0.99 8.31
C SER A 140 26.56 -0.95 9.71
N TYR A 141 27.31 -1.98 10.11
CA TYR A 141 27.96 -1.98 11.42
C TYR A 141 29.27 -1.16 11.42
N PRO A 142 30.22 -1.35 10.48
CA PRO A 142 31.47 -0.59 10.51
C PRO A 142 31.29 0.93 10.40
N LEU A 143 30.40 1.41 9.52
CA LEU A 143 30.26 2.84 9.23
C LEU A 143 29.24 3.56 10.13
N ALA A 144 28.15 2.87 10.51
CA ALA A 144 27.04 3.49 11.25
C ALA A 144 26.76 2.84 12.62
N GLN A 145 27.57 1.85 13.03
CA GLN A 145 27.46 1.16 14.33
C GLN A 145 26.08 0.53 14.62
N GLY A 146 25.26 0.33 13.58
CA GLY A 146 23.91 -0.21 13.72
C GLY A 146 23.81 -1.68 13.29
N ARG A 147 23.05 -2.46 14.05
CA ARG A 147 22.79 -3.89 13.77
C ARG A 147 21.51 -4.12 12.98
N ASN A 148 20.54 -3.20 13.08
CA ASN A 148 19.37 -3.22 12.22
C ASN A 148 19.71 -2.49 10.91
N VAL A 149 19.99 -3.28 9.87
CA VAL A 149 20.41 -2.79 8.55
C VAL A 149 19.34 -1.89 7.92
N VAL A 150 18.05 -2.21 8.10
CA VAL A 150 16.95 -1.40 7.56
C VAL A 150 16.94 -0.03 8.23
N ASN A 151 17.00 0.02 9.56
CA ASN A 151 17.07 1.29 10.28
C ASN A 151 18.29 2.12 9.87
N VAL A 152 19.47 1.50 9.77
CA VAL A 152 20.70 2.19 9.33
C VAL A 152 20.58 2.73 7.91
N ILE A 153 19.94 2.00 6.99
CA ILE A 153 19.69 2.52 5.64
C ILE A 153 18.84 3.79 5.72
N LEU A 154 17.80 3.79 6.53
CA LEU A 154 16.87 4.91 6.67
C LEU A 154 17.50 6.13 7.36
N THR A 155 18.31 5.93 8.41
CA THR A 155 18.84 7.03 9.24
C THR A 155 20.19 7.56 8.79
N ASP A 156 21.02 6.74 8.13
CA ASP A 156 22.40 7.10 7.81
C ASP A 156 22.64 7.13 6.30
N PHE A 157 22.47 5.98 5.62
CA PHE A 157 22.82 5.90 4.19
C PHE A 157 21.85 6.67 3.27
N ARG A 158 20.56 6.70 3.62
CA ARG A 158 19.48 7.37 2.89
C ARG A 158 18.73 8.36 3.78
N ALA A 159 19.45 9.02 4.69
CA ALA A 159 18.92 9.99 5.64
C ALA A 159 18.13 11.16 4.99
N LEU A 160 18.45 11.50 3.74
CA LEU A 160 17.72 12.55 3.01
C LEU A 160 16.31 12.13 2.64
N ASP A 161 16.07 10.84 2.35
CA ASP A 161 14.74 10.35 2.02
C ASP A 161 13.84 10.40 3.27
N THR A 162 14.38 10.00 4.44
CA THR A 162 13.63 10.07 5.70
C THR A 162 13.39 11.50 6.18
N LEU A 163 14.34 12.42 5.99
CA LEU A 163 14.12 13.85 6.23
C LEU A 163 12.99 14.39 5.34
N GLY A 164 12.95 13.98 4.06
CA GLY A 164 11.88 14.30 3.13
C GLY A 164 10.51 13.77 3.58
N GLU A 165 10.44 12.49 3.95
CA GLU A 165 9.21 11.85 4.44
C GLU A 165 8.66 12.54 5.70
N ILE A 166 9.50 12.79 6.70
CA ILE A 166 9.09 13.48 7.94
C ILE A 166 8.63 14.91 7.65
N THR A 167 9.28 15.60 6.71
CA THR A 167 8.87 16.94 6.28
C THR A 167 7.47 16.91 5.66
N VAL A 168 7.16 15.92 4.80
CA VAL A 168 5.83 15.76 4.21
C VAL A 168 4.78 15.50 5.28
N VAL A 169 5.05 14.60 6.24
CA VAL A 169 4.14 14.31 7.36
C VAL A 169 3.91 15.56 8.23
N ALA A 170 4.96 16.32 8.52
CA ALA A 170 4.87 17.56 9.28
C ALA A 170 4.01 18.62 8.55
N VAL A 171 4.22 18.81 7.25
CA VAL A 171 3.43 19.73 6.43
C VAL A 171 1.97 19.29 6.34
N ALA A 172 1.70 17.99 6.18
CA ALA A 172 0.33 17.46 6.19
C ALA A 172 -0.38 17.73 7.53
N GLY A 173 0.33 17.53 8.65
CA GLY A 173 -0.18 17.84 9.99
C GLY A 173 -0.47 19.32 10.20
N LEU A 174 0.44 20.20 9.76
CA LEU A 174 0.23 21.66 9.79
C LEU A 174 -0.95 22.10 8.90
N GLY A 175 -1.09 21.49 7.72
CA GLY A 175 -2.22 21.73 6.83
C GLY A 175 -3.56 21.33 7.46
N LEU A 176 -3.63 20.15 8.09
CA LEU A 176 -4.80 19.70 8.83
C LEU A 176 -5.15 20.65 9.98
N TYR A 177 -4.15 21.08 10.76
CA TYR A 177 -4.33 22.05 11.84
C TYR A 177 -4.89 23.38 11.33
N ALA A 178 -4.34 23.90 10.23
CA ALA A 178 -4.81 25.12 9.60
C ALA A 178 -6.28 25.01 9.14
N LEU A 179 -6.66 23.90 8.50
CA LEU A 179 -8.04 23.65 8.06
C LEU A 179 -9.04 23.57 9.23
N LEU A 180 -8.62 22.99 10.36
CA LEU A 180 -9.48 22.89 11.54
C LEU A 180 -9.65 24.23 12.26
N ARG A 181 -8.60 25.07 12.30
CA ARG A 181 -8.60 26.33 13.07
C ARG A 181 -9.04 27.55 12.27
N LEU A 182 -8.79 27.58 10.96
CA LEU A 182 -9.09 28.72 10.08
C LEU A 182 -10.44 28.57 9.38
N ARG A 183 -11.38 27.81 9.94
CA ARG A 183 -12.77 27.77 9.43
C ARG A 183 -13.31 29.20 9.39
N PRO A 184 -13.67 29.73 8.20
CA PRO A 184 -14.36 31.01 8.11
C PRO A 184 -15.63 30.96 8.97
N PRO A 185 -16.04 32.06 9.63
CA PRO A 185 -17.36 32.12 10.23
C PRO A 185 -18.39 31.77 9.17
N GLY A 186 -19.08 30.64 9.33
CA GLY A 186 -20.12 30.23 8.41
C GLY A 186 -21.25 31.26 8.41
N ASP A 187 -21.57 31.74 7.21
CA ASP A 187 -22.74 32.56 6.93
C ASP A 187 -23.99 31.87 7.49
N LYS A 188 -24.73 32.61 8.32
CA LYS A 188 -25.99 32.18 8.90
C LYS A 188 -27.09 32.60 7.93
N THR A 189 -27.43 31.75 6.98
CA THR A 189 -28.69 31.84 6.22
C THR A 189 -29.44 30.53 6.30
#